data_AF-A0A1Y3MVU5-F1
#
_entry.id   AF-A0A1Y3MVU5-F1
#
_cell.length_a   1.000
_cell.length_b   1.000
_cell.length_c   1.000
_cell.angle_alpha   90.00
_cell.angle_beta   90.00
_cell.angle_gamma   90.00
#
_symmetry.space_group_name_H-M   'P 1'
#
loop_
_entity.id
_entity.type
_entity.pdbx_description
1 polymer ?
#
loop_
_entity_poly.entity_id
_entity_poly.type
_entity_poly.pdbx_seq_one_letter_code
_entity_poly.pdbx_strand_id
1 'polypeptide(L)'
;MPANPIYYPNSEIAKDLPNKENYVKKVNNNEPVEIPPYTEEEIQKFRDFRISEEKLETFRKALEMYVGSHNYHNFTVGKKFEEESSTRYIISFKCSDPFIRNGVEWLSLKIQGQAFMIHQIRKMIGFVVMLLRTSTTIELISTAFTKIKMNIPKVPGDGLWLDQVVIQSYSKRFPNNKPITFEPYKDKIEPFREKYIYSKIIEEEHNSNW
;
A
#
# COMPACT_ATOMS: atom_id res chain seq x y z
N MET A 1 11.32 -1.14 1.26
CA MET A 1 12.07 -0.29 2.21
C MET A 1 11.07 0.41 3.12
N PRO A 2 10.96 0.00 4.40
CA PRO A 2 10.27 0.77 5.41
C PRO A 2 10.86 2.19 5.50
N ALA A 3 10.10 3.11 6.09
CA ALA A 3 10.53 4.49 6.28
C ALA A 3 11.81 4.51 7.13
N ASN A 4 12.97 4.67 6.48
CA ASN A 4 14.24 4.74 7.17
C ASN A 4 14.36 6.13 7.81
N PRO A 5 14.57 6.22 9.14
CA PRO A 5 14.74 7.48 9.85
C PRO A 5 15.80 8.42 9.24
N ILE A 6 16.79 7.90 8.51
CA ILE A 6 17.80 8.68 7.76
C ILE A 6 17.17 9.56 6.66
N TYR A 7 16.13 9.09 5.97
CA TYR A 7 15.40 9.88 4.96
C TYR A 7 14.30 10.77 5.57
N TYR A 8 13.98 10.56 6.86
CA TYR A 8 12.99 11.31 7.60
C TYR A 8 13.60 11.81 8.92
N PRO A 9 14.59 12.74 8.86
CA PRO A 9 15.40 13.15 10.02
C PRO A 9 14.59 13.82 11.15
N ASN A 10 13.32 14.12 10.88
CA ASN A 10 12.36 14.71 11.81
C ASN A 10 11.39 13.69 12.43
N SER A 11 11.40 12.42 11.99
CA SER A 11 10.61 11.35 12.62
C SER A 11 11.10 11.08 14.05
N GLU A 12 10.22 10.61 14.94
CA GLU A 12 10.59 10.28 16.33
C GLU A 12 11.75 9.27 16.38
N ILE A 13 11.70 8.25 15.53
CA ILE A 13 12.76 7.24 15.39
C ILE A 13 14.10 7.88 14.96
N ALA A 14 14.08 8.92 14.12
CA ALA A 14 15.30 9.61 13.70
C ALA A 14 15.88 10.55 14.74
N LYS A 15 15.08 10.98 15.73
CA LYS A 15 15.55 11.85 16.82
C LYS A 15 16.42 11.09 17.82
N ASP A 16 16.21 9.78 17.95
CA ASP A 16 16.92 8.93 18.91
C ASP A 16 18.19 8.27 18.34
N LEU A 17 18.51 8.50 17.06
CA LEU A 17 19.69 7.90 16.42
C LEU A 17 21.01 8.53 16.90
N PRO A 18 22.02 7.70 17.25
CA PRO A 18 23.39 8.16 17.41
C PRO A 18 23.91 8.83 16.12
N ASN A 19 24.70 9.90 16.23
CA ASN A 19 25.32 10.59 15.09
C ASN A 19 24.37 11.26 14.09
N LYS A 20 23.15 11.63 14.50
CA LYS A 20 22.16 12.35 13.66
C LYS A 20 22.76 13.52 12.86
N GLU A 21 23.58 14.36 13.50
CA GLU A 21 24.18 15.53 12.84
C GLU A 21 25.09 15.16 11.67
N ASN A 22 25.78 14.01 11.76
CA ASN A 22 26.64 13.52 10.69
C ASN A 22 25.80 13.03 9.50
N TYR A 23 24.72 12.28 9.77
CA TYR A 23 23.79 11.85 8.73
C TYR A 23 23.11 13.02 8.00
N VAL A 24 22.65 14.03 8.76
CA VAL A 24 22.04 15.23 8.18
C VAL A 24 23.03 16.02 7.32
N LYS A 25 24.30 16.14 7.76
CA LYS A 25 25.36 16.77 6.97
C LYS A 25 25.63 16.02 5.66
N LYS A 26 25.76 14.69 5.71
CA LYS A 26 25.95 13.86 4.52
C LYS A 26 24.79 14.01 3.53
N VAL A 27 23.54 13.94 4.01
CA VAL A 27 22.35 14.13 3.16
C VAL A 27 22.33 15.51 2.52
N ASN A 28 22.61 16.57 3.30
CA ASN A 28 22.65 17.95 2.77
C ASN A 28 23.77 18.15 1.74
N ASN A 29 24.87 17.41 1.85
CA ASN A 29 25.99 17.43 0.93
C ASN A 29 25.85 16.44 -0.25
N ASN A 30 24.70 15.77 -0.39
CA ASN A 30 24.49 14.71 -1.39
C ASN A 30 25.50 13.54 -1.30
N GLU A 31 26.04 13.28 -0.11
CA GLU A 31 26.95 12.18 0.15
C GLU A 31 26.19 10.87 0.42
N PRO A 32 26.71 9.71 -0.03
CA PRO A 32 26.14 8.41 0.31
C PRO A 32 26.11 8.19 1.82
N VAL A 33 24.95 7.76 2.31
CA VAL A 33 24.76 7.33 3.69
C VAL A 33 24.61 5.82 3.70
N GLU A 34 25.55 5.13 4.36
CA GLU A 34 25.41 3.71 4.65
C GLU A 34 24.35 3.52 5.74
N ILE A 35 23.39 2.66 5.45
CA ILE A 35 22.29 2.34 6.36
C ILE A 35 22.73 1.14 7.18
N PRO A 36 22.84 1.24 8.52
CA PRO A 36 23.13 0.07 9.33
C PRO A 36 22.00 -0.96 9.17
N PRO A 37 22.32 -2.28 9.14
CA PRO A 37 21.29 -3.32 9.18
C PRO A 37 20.52 -3.23 10.49
N TYR A 38 19.29 -3.74 10.51
CA TYR A 38 18.52 -3.76 11.75
C TYR A 38 19.15 -4.73 12.76
N THR A 39 19.04 -4.38 14.03
CA THR A 39 19.43 -5.29 15.12
C THR A 39 18.40 -6.41 15.29
N GLU A 40 18.83 -7.57 15.80
CA GLU A 40 17.92 -8.69 16.09
C GLU A 40 16.74 -8.28 17.00
N GLU A 41 16.99 -7.38 17.95
CA GLU A 41 15.94 -6.84 18.84
C GLU A 41 14.90 -6.01 18.07
N GLU A 42 15.32 -5.18 17.11
CA GLU A 42 14.41 -4.41 16.27
C GLU A 42 13.60 -5.30 15.33
N ILE A 43 14.25 -6.29 14.71
CA ILE A 43 13.57 -7.28 13.85
C ILE A 43 12.49 -8.00 14.65
N GLN A 44 12.83 -8.46 15.86
CA GLN A 44 11.89 -9.15 16.73
C GLN A 44 10.72 -8.24 17.11
N LYS A 45 10.99 -6.96 17.43
CA LYS A 45 9.94 -5.97 17.71
C LYS A 45 9.01 -5.74 16.51
N PHE A 46 9.52 -5.75 15.28
CA PHE A 46 8.68 -5.66 14.08
C PHE A 46 7.80 -6.90 13.90
N ARG A 47 8.34 -8.10 14.17
CA ARG A 47 7.58 -9.36 14.10
C ARG A 47 6.51 -9.46 15.18
N ASP A 48 6.77 -8.93 16.37
CA ASP A 48 5.83 -8.94 17.51
C ASP A 48 4.76 -7.86 17.43
N PHE A 49 4.90 -6.89 16.51
CA PHE A 49 3.91 -5.84 16.33
C PHE A 49 2.53 -6.42 16.00
N ARG A 50 1.50 -5.94 16.68
CA ARG A 50 0.09 -6.21 16.39
C ARG A 50 -0.65 -4.90 16.25
N ILE A 51 -1.45 -4.75 15.20
CA ILE A 51 -2.26 -3.56 14.99
C ILE A 51 -3.37 -3.49 16.05
N SER A 52 -3.57 -2.32 16.66
CA SER A 52 -4.71 -2.11 17.55
C SER A 52 -6.00 -1.98 16.74
N GLU A 53 -7.12 -2.37 17.35
CA GLU A 53 -8.45 -2.25 16.72
C GLU A 53 -8.74 -0.80 16.27
N GLU A 54 -8.38 0.19 17.10
CA GLU A 54 -8.54 1.61 16.77
C GLU A 54 -7.78 2.02 15.50
N LYS A 55 -6.53 1.55 15.35
CA LYS A 55 -5.71 1.82 14.16
C LYS A 55 -6.25 1.10 12.95
N LEU A 56 -6.70 -0.15 13.12
CA LEU A 56 -7.31 -0.94 12.05
C LEU A 56 -8.61 -0.31 11.54
N GLU A 57 -9.45 0.20 12.43
CA GLU A 57 -10.69 0.88 12.04
C GLU A 57 -10.41 2.20 11.34
N THR A 58 -9.43 2.97 11.82
CA THR A 58 -8.96 4.19 11.14
C THR A 58 -8.40 3.86 9.75
N PHE A 59 -7.65 2.76 9.63
CA PHE A 59 -7.14 2.28 8.35
C PHE A 59 -8.28 1.96 7.38
N ARG A 60 -9.28 1.18 7.82
CA ARG A 60 -10.45 0.82 7.02
C ARG A 60 -11.22 2.06 6.56
N LYS A 61 -11.47 3.02 7.45
CA LYS A 61 -12.10 4.32 7.10
C LYS A 61 -11.31 5.08 6.04
N ALA A 62 -9.99 5.15 6.17
CA ALA A 62 -9.13 5.79 5.19
C ALA A 62 -9.18 5.12 3.81
N LEU A 63 -9.24 3.78 3.76
CA LEU A 63 -9.38 3.04 2.50
C LEU A 63 -10.73 3.34 1.81
N GLU A 64 -11.81 3.44 2.57
CA GLU A 64 -13.15 3.77 2.05
C GLU A 64 -13.21 5.19 1.45
N MET A 65 -12.39 6.13 1.89
CA MET A 65 -12.32 7.47 1.30
C MET A 65 -11.88 7.45 -0.17
N TYR A 66 -11.23 6.37 -0.63
CA TYR A 66 -10.90 6.21 -2.05
C TYR A 66 -12.09 5.73 -2.90
N VAL A 67 -13.16 5.21 -2.30
CA VAL A 67 -14.31 4.69 -3.06
C VAL A 67 -15.03 5.84 -3.75
N GLY A 68 -15.48 5.60 -4.98
CA GLY A 68 -16.10 6.61 -5.83
C GLY A 68 -15.17 7.14 -6.92
N SER A 69 -15.56 8.27 -7.49
CA SER A 69 -14.86 8.91 -8.62
C SER A 69 -14.05 10.10 -8.13
N HIS A 70 -12.72 10.01 -8.21
CA HIS A 70 -11.80 11.05 -7.73
C HIS A 70 -10.68 11.33 -8.72
N ASN A 71 -10.00 12.46 -8.57
CA ASN A 71 -8.83 12.82 -9.37
C ASN A 71 -7.54 12.27 -8.72
N TYR A 72 -6.94 11.27 -9.34
CA TYR A 72 -5.78 10.54 -8.80
C TYR A 72 -4.42 11.06 -9.31
N HIS A 73 -4.32 12.31 -9.79
CA HIS A 73 -3.07 12.86 -10.34
C HIS A 73 -1.87 12.83 -9.35
N ASN A 74 -2.11 12.86 -8.04
CA ASN A 74 -1.06 12.70 -7.00
C ASN A 74 -0.64 11.24 -6.78
N PHE A 75 -1.52 10.30 -7.11
CA PHE A 75 -1.31 8.86 -6.94
C PHE A 75 -0.63 8.21 -8.15
N THR A 76 -0.13 8.98 -9.11
CA THR A 76 0.60 8.45 -10.26
C THR A 76 1.85 9.30 -10.56
N VAL A 77 2.54 8.98 -11.64
CA VAL A 77 3.65 9.76 -12.20
C VAL A 77 3.21 10.36 -13.54
N GLY A 78 3.73 11.55 -13.87
CA GLY A 78 3.50 12.18 -15.17
C GLY A 78 2.09 12.70 -15.45
N LYS A 79 1.20 12.79 -14.44
CA LYS A 79 -0.14 13.36 -14.58
C LYS A 79 -0.30 14.71 -13.89
N LYS A 80 -0.97 15.63 -14.58
CA LYS A 80 -1.44 16.91 -14.07
C LYS A 80 -2.88 16.79 -13.56
N PHE A 81 -3.27 17.72 -12.69
CA PHE A 81 -4.60 17.77 -12.12
C PHE A 81 -5.67 18.00 -13.20
N GLU A 82 -5.38 18.86 -14.18
CA GLU A 82 -6.30 19.27 -15.23
C GLU A 82 -6.59 18.17 -16.28
N GLU A 83 -5.80 17.10 -16.30
CA GLU A 83 -6.03 16.00 -17.23
C GLU A 83 -7.24 15.17 -16.79
N GLU A 84 -8.30 15.12 -17.62
CA GLU A 84 -9.49 14.28 -17.36
C GLU A 84 -9.11 12.81 -17.14
N SER A 85 -8.07 12.35 -17.84
CA SER A 85 -7.50 11.01 -17.71
C SER A 85 -6.82 10.74 -16.36
N SER A 86 -6.81 11.68 -15.42
CA SER A 86 -6.41 11.49 -14.02
C SER A 86 -7.56 10.99 -13.15
N THR A 87 -8.80 11.10 -13.60
CA THR A 87 -9.98 10.63 -12.84
C THR A 87 -10.12 9.12 -12.92
N ARG A 88 -10.29 8.46 -11.78
CA ARG A 88 -10.55 7.01 -11.71
C ARG A 88 -11.70 6.72 -10.79
N TYR A 89 -12.36 5.59 -11.06
CA TYR A 89 -13.46 5.09 -10.26
C TYR A 89 -13.06 3.82 -9.51
N ILE A 90 -13.04 3.91 -8.19
CA ILE A 90 -12.83 2.77 -7.29
C ILE A 90 -14.21 2.28 -6.83
N ILE A 91 -14.47 1.00 -7.03
CA ILE A 91 -15.73 0.34 -6.72
C ILE A 91 -15.76 -0.09 -5.25
N SER A 92 -14.66 -0.64 -4.75
CA SER A 92 -14.53 -1.06 -3.35
C SER A 92 -13.08 -1.16 -2.95
N PHE A 93 -12.78 -0.88 -1.68
CA PHE A 93 -11.46 -1.11 -1.10
C PHE A 93 -11.61 -1.70 0.31
N LYS A 94 -11.42 -3.00 0.44
CA LYS A 94 -11.64 -3.75 1.68
C LYS A 94 -10.34 -4.24 2.30
N CYS A 95 -10.32 -4.29 3.62
CA CYS A 95 -9.24 -4.84 4.44
C CYS A 95 -9.80 -5.97 5.31
N SER A 96 -9.13 -7.12 5.34
CA SER A 96 -9.51 -8.26 6.19
C SER A 96 -9.32 -7.96 7.67
N ASP A 97 -9.74 -8.89 8.52
CA ASP A 97 -9.21 -8.97 9.88
C ASP A 97 -7.73 -9.40 9.87
N PRO A 98 -6.95 -9.08 10.92
CA PRO A 98 -5.57 -9.52 11.03
C PRO A 98 -5.48 -11.04 11.12
N PHE A 99 -4.46 -11.61 10.48
CA PHE A 99 -4.14 -13.04 10.59
C PHE A 99 -2.63 -13.24 10.72
N ILE A 100 -2.23 -14.32 11.40
CA ILE A 100 -0.80 -14.58 11.68
C ILE A 100 -0.27 -15.64 10.73
N ARG A 101 0.89 -15.39 10.12
CA ARG A 101 1.69 -16.36 9.35
C ARG A 101 3.16 -16.16 9.71
N ASN A 102 3.84 -17.25 10.06
CA ASN A 102 5.25 -17.24 10.49
C ASN A 102 5.55 -16.24 11.62
N GLY A 103 4.65 -16.11 12.59
CA GLY A 103 4.79 -15.20 13.74
C GLY A 103 4.53 -13.73 13.44
N VAL A 104 4.33 -13.35 12.18
CA VAL A 104 4.03 -11.97 11.74
C VAL A 104 2.54 -11.82 11.47
N GLU A 105 1.99 -10.67 11.84
CA GLU A 105 0.61 -10.31 11.55
C GLU A 105 0.47 -9.68 10.16
N TRP A 106 -0.56 -10.12 9.43
CA TRP A 106 -0.85 -9.72 8.06
C TRP A 106 -2.27 -9.18 7.93
N LEU A 107 -2.44 -8.25 6.99
CA LEU A 107 -3.73 -7.76 6.52
C LEU A 107 -3.85 -8.03 5.02
N SER A 108 -4.98 -8.60 4.59
CA SER A 108 -5.27 -8.81 3.18
C SER A 108 -6.12 -7.64 2.66
N LEU A 109 -5.64 -7.00 1.60
CA LEU A 109 -6.29 -5.87 0.97
C LEU A 109 -6.90 -6.29 -0.37
N LYS A 110 -8.20 -6.04 -0.55
CA LYS A 110 -8.90 -6.28 -1.83
C LYS A 110 -9.45 -4.97 -2.37
N ILE A 111 -8.87 -4.54 -3.49
CA ILE A 111 -9.29 -3.34 -4.21
C ILE A 111 -9.91 -3.71 -5.55
N GLN A 112 -11.08 -3.13 -5.83
CA GLN A 112 -11.76 -3.24 -7.11
C GLN A 112 -11.93 -1.84 -7.69
N GLY A 113 -11.48 -1.64 -8.92
CA GLY A 113 -11.62 -0.38 -9.65
C GLY A 113 -11.84 -0.66 -11.13
N GLN A 114 -12.35 0.34 -11.86
CA GLN A 114 -12.55 0.22 -13.30
C GLN A 114 -11.23 0.15 -14.08
N ALA A 115 -10.26 0.96 -13.66
CA ALA A 115 -8.91 1.01 -14.21
C ALA A 115 -7.97 1.61 -13.17
N PHE A 116 -6.67 1.33 -13.31
CA PHE A 116 -5.63 1.89 -12.45
C PHE A 116 -4.54 2.54 -13.30
N MET A 117 -4.02 3.67 -12.83
CA MET A 117 -2.82 4.29 -13.38
C MET A 117 -1.56 3.62 -12.83
N ILE A 118 -0.44 3.88 -13.50
CA ILE A 118 0.88 3.43 -13.05
C ILE A 118 1.10 3.85 -11.59
N HIS A 119 1.47 2.88 -10.75
CA HIS A 119 1.74 3.05 -9.32
C HIS A 119 0.56 3.52 -8.44
N GLN A 120 -0.65 3.65 -8.98
CA GLN A 120 -1.82 4.16 -8.25
C GLN A 120 -2.07 3.43 -6.94
N ILE A 121 -2.24 2.11 -6.99
CA ILE A 121 -2.53 1.29 -5.80
C ILE A 121 -1.40 1.41 -4.76
N ARG A 122 -0.14 1.34 -5.22
CA ARG A 122 1.04 1.45 -4.36
C ARG A 122 1.13 2.80 -3.65
N LYS A 123 0.79 3.89 -4.35
CA LYS A 123 0.74 5.23 -3.75
C LYS A 123 -0.46 5.40 -2.81
N MET A 124 -1.62 4.83 -3.14
CA MET A 124 -2.81 4.87 -2.26
C MET A 124 -2.50 4.21 -0.92
N ILE A 125 -1.96 2.99 -0.93
CA ILE A 125 -1.57 2.27 0.29
C ILE A 125 -0.48 3.02 1.05
N GLY A 126 0.56 3.50 0.34
CA GLY A 126 1.65 4.26 0.95
C GLY A 126 1.20 5.52 1.67
N PHE A 127 0.23 6.23 1.09
CA PHE A 127 -0.30 7.43 1.69
C PHE A 127 -1.03 7.15 3.00
N VAL A 128 -1.91 6.14 3.02
CA VAL A 128 -2.65 5.78 4.23
C VAL A 128 -1.71 5.26 5.32
N VAL A 129 -0.74 4.41 4.98
CA VAL A 129 0.26 3.93 5.94
C VAL A 129 1.04 5.09 6.53
N MET A 130 1.41 6.08 5.74
CA MET A 130 2.09 7.28 6.23
C MET A 130 1.21 8.05 7.22
N LEU A 131 -0.06 8.31 6.88
CA LEU A 131 -1.01 9.01 7.76
C LEU A 131 -1.15 8.31 9.12
N LEU A 132 -1.28 6.98 9.13
CA LEU A 132 -1.37 6.20 10.36
C LEU A 132 -0.09 6.23 11.20
N ARG A 133 1.08 6.15 10.55
CA ARG A 133 2.37 6.17 11.25
C ARG A 133 2.70 7.53 11.85
N THR A 134 2.19 8.62 11.28
CA THR A 134 2.40 9.98 11.75
C THR A 134 1.22 10.53 12.55
N SER A 135 0.23 9.69 12.88
CA SER A 135 -1.01 10.10 13.55
C SER A 135 -1.67 11.32 12.87
N THR A 136 -1.55 11.40 11.55
CA THR A 136 -2.10 12.49 10.74
C THR A 136 -3.51 12.15 10.32
N THR A 137 -4.35 13.18 10.32
CA THR A 137 -5.78 13.10 10.01
C THR A 137 -6.04 12.50 8.62
N ILE A 138 -7.00 11.59 8.50
CA ILE A 138 -7.31 10.87 7.25
C ILE A 138 -7.95 11.78 6.19
N GLU A 139 -8.48 12.92 6.60
CA GLU A 139 -9.07 13.98 5.78
C GLU A 139 -8.08 14.53 4.74
N LEU A 140 -6.77 14.38 4.96
CA LEU A 140 -5.76 14.75 3.99
C LEU A 140 -5.88 13.97 2.67
N ILE A 141 -6.55 12.80 2.68
CA ILE A 141 -6.90 12.04 1.47
C ILE A 141 -7.79 12.86 0.53
N SER A 142 -8.79 13.55 1.06
CA SER A 142 -9.65 14.43 0.26
C SER A 142 -8.84 15.56 -0.37
N THR A 143 -7.91 16.15 0.39
CA THR A 143 -7.00 17.18 -0.11
C THR A 143 -6.10 16.65 -1.23
N ALA A 144 -5.69 15.37 -1.19
CA ALA A 144 -4.88 14.76 -2.24
C ALA A 144 -5.61 14.63 -3.59
N PHE A 145 -6.93 14.73 -3.61
CA PHE A 145 -7.74 14.79 -4.84
C PHE A 145 -7.95 16.20 -5.39
N THR A 146 -7.54 17.25 -4.65
CA THR A 146 -7.63 18.64 -5.10
C THR A 146 -6.45 19.01 -6.00
N LYS A 147 -6.39 20.27 -6.46
CA LYS A 147 -5.27 20.77 -7.28
C LYS A 147 -3.91 20.79 -6.55
N ILE A 148 -3.89 20.66 -5.23
CA ILE A 148 -2.66 20.66 -4.44
C ILE A 148 -1.78 19.48 -4.84
N LYS A 149 -0.52 19.75 -5.19
CA LYS A 149 0.45 18.71 -5.51
C LYS A 149 1.04 18.13 -4.23
N MET A 150 0.98 16.81 -4.10
CA MET A 150 1.55 16.07 -2.97
C MET A 150 2.57 15.06 -3.45
N ASN A 151 3.71 14.99 -2.77
CA ASN A 151 4.71 13.95 -3.01
C ASN A 151 4.36 12.70 -2.21
N ILE A 152 3.59 11.81 -2.82
CA ILE A 152 3.17 10.55 -2.19
C ILE A 152 4.22 9.45 -2.49
N PRO A 153 4.82 8.82 -1.47
CA PRO A 153 5.78 7.76 -1.68
C PRO A 153 5.12 6.50 -2.26
N LYS A 154 5.87 5.77 -3.07
CA LYS A 154 5.45 4.48 -3.64
C LYS A 154 5.98 3.35 -2.77
N VAL A 155 5.10 2.56 -2.18
CA VAL A 155 5.49 1.34 -1.42
C VAL A 155 6.01 0.25 -2.35
N PRO A 156 6.68 -0.81 -1.86
CA PRO A 156 7.12 -1.95 -2.66
C PRO A 156 5.97 -2.63 -3.43
N GLY A 157 6.32 -3.42 -4.44
CA GLY A 157 5.34 -4.09 -5.31
C GLY A 157 5.03 -5.53 -4.90
N ASP A 158 5.80 -6.08 -3.96
CA ASP A 158 5.97 -7.52 -3.77
C ASP A 158 4.69 -8.18 -3.21
N GLY A 159 3.88 -7.41 -2.47
CA GLY A 159 2.57 -7.84 -1.99
C GLY A 159 1.38 -7.55 -2.93
N LEU A 160 1.62 -7.07 -4.16
CA LEU A 160 0.55 -6.68 -5.09
C LEU A 160 0.50 -7.61 -6.31
N TRP A 161 -0.64 -8.30 -6.48
CA TRP A 161 -0.93 -9.11 -7.66
C TRP A 161 -2.31 -8.79 -8.23
N LEU A 162 -2.53 -9.15 -9.50
CA LEU A 162 -3.86 -9.09 -10.12
C LEU A 162 -4.67 -10.31 -9.70
N ASP A 163 -5.70 -10.12 -8.89
CA ASP A 163 -6.55 -11.21 -8.40
C ASP A 163 -7.52 -11.72 -9.47
N GLN A 164 -8.32 -10.83 -10.05
CA GLN A 164 -9.35 -11.19 -11.03
C GLN A 164 -9.67 -10.03 -11.97
N VAL A 165 -9.93 -10.36 -13.24
CA VAL A 165 -10.56 -9.44 -14.20
C VAL A 165 -12.08 -9.62 -14.15
N VAL A 166 -12.81 -8.57 -13.79
CA VAL A 166 -14.28 -8.60 -13.65
C VAL A 166 -14.94 -8.01 -14.90
N ILE A 167 -15.60 -8.85 -15.69
CA ILE A 167 -16.16 -8.48 -17.01
C ILE A 167 -17.70 -8.37 -16.95
N GLN A 168 -18.22 -7.81 -15.85
CA GLN A 168 -19.67 -7.69 -15.63
C GLN A 168 -20.35 -6.76 -16.66
N SER A 169 -19.70 -5.66 -17.07
CA SER A 169 -20.27 -4.71 -18.02
C SER A 169 -20.55 -5.34 -19.39
N TYR A 170 -19.71 -6.27 -19.84
CA TYR A 170 -19.94 -7.03 -21.07
C TYR A 170 -21.19 -7.91 -20.95
N SER A 171 -21.29 -8.67 -19.85
CA SER A 171 -22.42 -9.56 -19.60
C SER A 171 -23.74 -8.80 -19.48
N LYS A 172 -23.72 -7.58 -18.91
CA LYS A 172 -24.88 -6.68 -18.88
C LYS A 172 -25.27 -6.16 -20.27
N ARG A 173 -24.28 -5.85 -21.11
CA ARG A 173 -24.51 -5.31 -22.47
C ARG A 173 -24.98 -6.39 -23.45
N PHE A 174 -24.52 -7.63 -23.29
CA PHE A 174 -24.82 -8.75 -24.17
C PHE A 174 -25.38 -9.94 -23.37
N PRO A 175 -26.62 -9.85 -22.86
CA PRO A 175 -27.19 -10.85 -21.96
C PRO A 175 -27.43 -12.22 -22.62
N ASN A 176 -27.57 -12.25 -23.94
CA ASN A 176 -27.76 -13.48 -24.71
C ASN A 176 -26.46 -14.26 -24.92
N ASN A 177 -25.30 -13.67 -24.60
CA ASN A 177 -24.02 -14.34 -24.70
C ASN A 177 -23.71 -15.08 -23.41
N LYS A 178 -22.93 -16.17 -23.51
CA LYS A 178 -22.44 -16.88 -22.33
C LYS A 178 -21.63 -15.91 -21.44
N PRO A 179 -21.96 -15.78 -20.14
CA PRO A 179 -21.25 -14.86 -19.26
C PRO A 179 -19.79 -15.27 -19.12
N ILE A 180 -18.89 -14.29 -19.18
CA ILE A 180 -17.46 -14.50 -18.98
C ILE A 180 -17.20 -14.43 -17.47
N THR A 181 -17.02 -15.59 -16.85
CA THR A 181 -16.77 -15.73 -15.41
C THR A 181 -15.73 -16.81 -15.13
N PHE A 182 -14.98 -16.62 -14.04
CA PHE A 182 -13.99 -17.56 -13.54
C PHE A 182 -14.50 -18.39 -12.36
N GLU A 183 -15.74 -18.21 -11.94
CA GLU A 183 -16.33 -18.97 -10.81
C GLU A 183 -16.20 -20.49 -10.95
N PRO A 184 -16.40 -21.10 -12.14
CA PRO A 184 -16.24 -22.55 -12.31
C PRO A 184 -14.82 -23.09 -12.09
N TYR A 185 -13.81 -22.21 -12.01
CA TYR A 185 -12.41 -22.58 -11.82
C TYR A 185 -11.87 -22.17 -10.44
N LYS A 186 -12.74 -21.70 -9.55
CA LYS A 186 -12.37 -21.23 -8.21
C LYS A 186 -11.65 -22.31 -7.39
N ASP A 187 -12.07 -23.55 -7.54
CA ASP A 187 -11.45 -24.75 -6.97
C ASP A 187 -9.99 -24.95 -7.42
N LYS A 188 -9.60 -24.41 -8.58
CA LYS A 188 -8.22 -24.43 -9.08
C LYS A 188 -7.44 -23.16 -8.75
N ILE A 189 -8.12 -22.01 -8.75
CA ILE A 189 -7.53 -20.69 -8.49
C ILE A 189 -7.11 -20.56 -7.03
N GLU A 190 -7.95 -20.96 -6.07
CA GLU A 190 -7.65 -20.79 -4.64
C GLU A 190 -6.41 -21.62 -4.20
N PRO A 191 -6.27 -22.92 -4.55
CA PRO A 191 -5.04 -23.66 -4.24
C PRO A 191 -3.81 -23.09 -4.92
N PHE A 192 -3.94 -22.57 -6.15
CA PHE A 192 -2.85 -21.89 -6.83
C PHE A 192 -2.41 -20.63 -6.08
N ARG A 193 -3.37 -19.80 -5.66
CA ARG A 193 -3.13 -18.57 -4.91
C ARG A 193 -2.41 -18.85 -3.59
N GLU A 194 -2.91 -19.80 -2.80
CA GLU A 194 -2.29 -20.18 -1.53
C GLU A 194 -0.87 -20.71 -1.75
N LYS A 195 -0.70 -21.65 -2.70
CA LYS A 195 0.55 -22.39 -2.89
C LYS A 195 1.65 -21.58 -3.56
N TYR A 196 1.34 -20.65 -4.46
CA TYR A 196 2.34 -19.98 -5.30
C TYR A 196 2.39 -18.46 -5.12
N ILE A 197 1.34 -17.83 -4.60
CA ILE A 197 1.31 -16.38 -4.39
C ILE A 197 1.53 -16.08 -2.90
N TYR A 198 0.62 -16.52 -2.02
CA TYR A 198 0.69 -16.19 -0.60
C TYR A 198 1.93 -16.77 0.08
N SER A 199 2.18 -18.06 -0.12
CA SER A 199 3.39 -18.72 0.40
C SER A 199 4.68 -17.99 -0.01
N LYS A 200 4.77 -17.56 -1.28
CA LYS A 200 5.97 -16.92 -1.82
C LYS A 200 6.17 -15.52 -1.25
N ILE A 201 5.10 -14.72 -1.15
CA ILE A 201 5.14 -13.40 -0.53
C ILE A 201 5.57 -13.50 0.94
N ILE A 202 4.99 -14.45 1.68
CA ILE A 202 5.31 -14.66 3.09
C ILE A 202 6.74 -15.16 3.27
N GLU A 203 7.20 -16.08 2.42
CA GLU A 203 8.58 -16.58 2.42
C GLU A 203 9.57 -15.47 2.10
N GLU A 204 9.30 -14.66 1.06
CA GLU A 204 10.15 -13.54 0.68
C GLU A 204 10.23 -12.48 1.78
N GLU A 205 9.12 -12.15 2.43
CA GLU A 205 9.12 -11.22 3.57
C GLU A 205 9.88 -11.79 4.78
N HIS A 206 9.82 -13.11 5.01
CA HIS A 206 10.55 -13.76 6.09
C HIS A 206 12.06 -13.85 5.82
N ASN A 207 12.44 -14.15 4.56
CA ASN A 207 13.83 -14.32 4.13
C ASN A 207 14.52 -13.00 3.81
N SER A 208 13.75 -11.95 3.53
CA SER A 208 14.24 -10.57 3.54
C SER A 208 14.56 -10.24 4.99
N ASN A 209 15.71 -10.75 5.46
CA ASN A 209 16.29 -10.39 6.74
C ASN A 209 16.48 -8.87 6.71
N TRP A 210 15.58 -8.17 7.39
CA TRP A 210 15.76 -6.80 7.84
C TRP A 210 16.98 -6.78 8.76
#